data_AF-A0A8B9T803-F1
#
_entry.id   AF-A0A8B9T803-F1
#
_cell.length_a   1.000
_cell.length_b   1.000
_cell.length_c   1.000
_cell.angle_alpha   90.00
_cell.angle_beta   90.00
_cell.angle_gamma   90.00
#
_symmetry.space_group_name_H-M   'P 1'
#
loop_
_entity.id
_entity.type
_entity.pdbx_description
1 polymer ?
#
loop_
_entity_poly.entity_id
_entity_poly.type
_entity_poly.pdbx_seq_one_letter_code
_entity_poly.pdbx_strand_id
1 'polypeptide(L)'
;MSLVTVQLGQCGNQIGREVFNAICSDVHGTHGLCSKKENESYHDACKERFFIEAESGGIDWQVQPPQSRLLPSSHSTNKLPHFNTSIANLVILRGKDTHSADLGSFRDPSLYTSWLNPQDAFSAWKTPRAFNKYEKSASLVSNSQFLLKPLDNVVRKAWNMFASKAYVHQYTKYGIEEEDFLDSFTALEQVISSYTTL
;
A
#
# COMPACT_ATOMS: atom_id res chain seq x y z
N MET A 1 3.88 3.15 13.16
CA MET A 1 3.32 2.04 12.40
C MET A 1 4.15 1.74 11.18
N SER A 2 4.86 0.61 11.18
CA SER A 2 5.58 0.12 10.01
C SER A 2 4.59 -0.38 8.97
N LEU A 3 4.43 0.37 7.88
CA LEU A 3 3.62 -0.01 6.73
C LEU A 3 4.43 -1.01 5.88
N VAL A 4 4.05 -2.28 5.89
CA VAL A 4 4.65 -3.27 4.97
C VAL A 4 3.76 -3.36 3.73
N THR A 5 4.14 -2.63 2.69
CA THR A 5 3.49 -2.73 1.38
C THR A 5 4.22 -3.80 0.57
N VAL A 6 3.60 -4.97 0.40
CA VAL A 6 4.16 -6.05 -0.42
C VAL A 6 3.73 -5.85 -1.87
N GLN A 7 4.63 -5.34 -2.70
CA GLN A 7 4.48 -5.32 -4.15
C GLN A 7 5.08 -6.60 -4.73
N LEU A 8 4.24 -7.49 -5.27
CA LEU A 8 4.71 -8.65 -6.03
C LEU A 8 4.88 -8.25 -7.49
N GLY A 9 6.12 -7.97 -7.88
CA GLY A 9 6.52 -7.80 -9.27
C GLY A 9 6.65 -9.16 -9.95
N GLN A 10 6.09 -9.27 -11.15
CA GLN A 10 6.12 -10.48 -11.96
C GLN A 10 7.38 -10.54 -12.83
N CYS A 11 8.36 -11.33 -12.38
CA CYS A 11 9.09 -12.21 -13.28
C CYS A 11 9.31 -13.56 -12.57
N GLY A 12 8.84 -14.64 -13.19
CA GLY A 12 8.88 -15.99 -12.61
C GLY A 12 7.71 -16.24 -11.66
N ASN A 13 6.79 -17.08 -12.10
CA ASN A 13 5.57 -17.57 -11.44
C ASN A 13 5.82 -18.36 -10.13
N GLN A 14 6.94 -18.11 -9.44
CA GLN A 14 7.42 -18.84 -8.27
C GLN A 14 7.14 -18.06 -6.98
N ILE A 15 7.40 -16.73 -6.93
CA ILE A 15 7.15 -15.94 -5.71
C ILE A 15 5.64 -15.82 -5.43
N GLY A 16 4.83 -15.56 -6.45
CA GLY A 16 3.38 -15.50 -6.30
C GLY A 16 2.81 -16.83 -5.80
N ARG A 17 3.29 -17.95 -6.36
CA ARG A 17 2.91 -19.30 -5.91
C ARG A 17 3.36 -19.58 -4.48
N GLU A 18 4.59 -19.26 -4.10
CA GLU A 18 5.06 -19.48 -2.72
C GLU A 18 4.34 -18.60 -1.70
N VAL A 19 4.03 -17.34 -2.03
CA VAL A 19 3.22 -16.47 -1.17
C VAL A 19 1.81 -17.04 -1.02
N PHE A 20 1.17 -17.44 -2.12
CA PHE A 20 -0.19 -18.00 -2.07
C PHE A 20 -0.21 -19.37 -1.38
N ASN A 21 0.80 -20.21 -1.61
CA ASN A 21 0.98 -21.49 -0.93
C ASN A 21 1.24 -21.30 0.57
N ALA A 22 2.02 -20.29 0.97
CA ALA A 22 2.26 -19.99 2.37
C ALA A 22 0.96 -19.55 3.06
N ILE A 23 0.19 -18.66 2.42
CA ILE A 23 -1.12 -18.23 2.91
C ILE A 23 -2.11 -19.40 2.94
N CYS A 24 -2.20 -20.20 1.89
CA CYS A 24 -3.08 -21.37 1.84
C CYS A 24 -2.68 -22.43 2.88
N SER A 25 -1.39 -22.71 3.05
CA SER A 25 -0.90 -23.67 4.04
C SER A 25 -1.16 -23.17 5.46
N ASP A 26 -1.09 -21.85 5.69
CA ASP A 26 -1.51 -21.23 6.96
C ASP A 26 -3.02 -21.36 7.20
N VAL A 27 -3.84 -21.10 6.18
CA VAL A 27 -5.31 -21.23 6.26
C VAL A 27 -5.77 -22.66 6.56
N HIS A 28 -5.06 -23.67 6.06
CA HIS A 28 -5.43 -25.09 6.18
C HIS A 28 -4.59 -25.86 7.22
N GLY A 29 -3.59 -25.24 7.84
CA GLY A 29 -2.69 -25.87 8.80
C GLY A 29 -3.32 -26.02 10.19
N THR A 30 -3.27 -27.23 10.76
CA THR A 30 -3.83 -27.52 12.10
C THR A 30 -2.84 -27.34 13.25
N HIS A 31 -1.54 -27.14 12.96
CA HIS A 31 -0.49 -26.89 13.95
C HIS A 31 0.26 -25.58 13.71
N GLY A 32 0.62 -24.88 14.78
CA GLY A 32 1.25 -23.56 14.71
C GLY A 32 2.66 -23.58 14.11
N LEU A 33 2.82 -22.88 12.98
CA LEU A 33 3.99 -22.92 12.08
C LEU A 33 5.37 -22.39 12.55
N CYS A 34 5.60 -21.94 13.80
CA CYS A 34 6.98 -21.70 14.24
C CYS A 34 7.15 -21.82 15.75
N SER A 35 8.34 -22.26 16.16
CA SER A 35 8.76 -22.27 17.55
C SER A 35 8.99 -20.83 18.04
N LYS A 36 8.84 -20.61 19.35
CA LYS A 36 9.08 -19.29 19.99
C LYS A 36 10.43 -18.68 19.57
N LYS A 37 11.45 -19.52 19.46
CA LYS A 37 12.81 -19.15 19.09
C LYS A 37 12.94 -18.63 17.65
N GLU A 38 12.21 -19.21 16.71
CA GLU A 38 12.21 -18.76 15.31
C GLU A 38 11.50 -17.42 15.15
N ASN A 39 10.45 -17.18 15.95
CA ASN A 39 9.75 -15.90 15.97
C ASN A 39 10.60 -14.77 16.56
N GLU A 40 11.34 -15.07 17.63
CA GLU A 40 12.28 -14.13 18.25
C GLU A 40 13.41 -13.75 17.28
N SER A 41 13.99 -14.72 16.58
CA SER A 41 15.04 -14.46 15.59
C SER A 41 14.57 -13.62 14.40
N TYR A 42 13.34 -13.83 13.92
CA TYR A 42 12.75 -13.01 12.85
C TYR A 42 12.54 -11.56 13.30
N HIS A 43 12.03 -11.37 14.51
CA HIS A 43 11.79 -10.07 15.10
C HIS A 43 13.09 -9.26 15.26
N ASP A 44 14.17 -9.90 15.72
CA ASP A 44 15.48 -9.26 15.87
C ASP A 44 16.09 -8.86 14.52
N ALA A 45 15.99 -9.73 13.52
CA ALA A 45 16.44 -9.41 12.15
C ALA A 45 15.63 -8.27 11.52
N CYS A 46 14.33 -8.17 11.82
CA CYS A 46 13.49 -7.07 11.34
C CYS A 46 13.87 -5.74 11.98
N LYS A 47 14.17 -5.75 13.28
CA LYS A 47 14.63 -4.56 14.01
C LYS A 47 15.98 -4.07 13.49
N GLU A 48 16.94 -4.96 13.30
CA GLU A 48 18.29 -4.62 12.85
C GLU A 48 18.32 -4.04 11.42
N ARG A 49 17.47 -4.56 10.52
CA ARG A 49 17.55 -4.23 9.09
C ARG A 49 16.62 -3.13 8.62
N PHE A 50 15.48 -2.94 9.28
CA PHE A 50 14.41 -2.09 8.74
C PHE A 50 14.02 -0.90 9.64
N PHE A 51 14.50 -0.85 10.89
CA PHE A 51 14.14 0.22 11.83
C PHE A 51 15.36 0.74 12.58
N ILE A 52 15.42 2.04 12.86
CA ILE A 52 16.44 2.64 13.72
C ILE A 52 15.77 3.09 15.01
N GLU A 53 16.37 2.74 16.15
CA GLU A 53 15.92 3.13 17.47
C GLU A 53 16.29 4.61 17.72
N ALA A 54 15.32 5.45 18.07
CA ALA A 54 15.57 6.86 18.37
C ALA A 54 16.10 7.02 19.80
N GLU A 55 17.02 7.97 20.02
CA GLU A 55 17.75 8.19 21.29
C GLU A 55 16.85 8.47 22.51
N SER A 56 15.59 8.89 22.31
CA SER A 56 14.61 9.12 23.39
C SER A 56 13.72 7.91 23.72
N GLY A 57 14.01 6.73 23.15
CA GLY A 57 13.26 5.50 23.41
C GLY A 57 11.84 5.50 22.84
N GLY A 58 11.49 6.48 21.99
CA GLY A 58 10.20 6.58 21.32
C GLY A 58 10.38 6.88 19.84
N ILE A 59 9.74 6.09 18.99
CA ILE A 59 9.57 6.46 17.57
C ILE A 59 8.52 7.56 17.53
N ASP A 60 8.88 8.76 17.06
CA ASP A 60 7.91 9.81 16.79
C ASP A 60 7.04 9.38 15.60
N TRP A 61 5.81 8.98 15.91
CA TRP A 61 4.83 8.47 14.96
C TRP A 61 3.83 9.56 14.50
N GLN A 62 4.10 10.84 14.76
CA GLN A 62 3.21 11.90 14.32
C GLN A 62 3.30 12.09 12.79
N VAL A 63 2.27 11.60 12.11
CA VAL A 63 1.99 12.02 10.73
C VAL A 63 1.44 13.43 10.82
N GLN A 64 2.15 14.42 10.26
CA GLN A 64 1.62 15.77 10.09
C GLN A 64 0.88 15.84 8.74
N PRO A 65 -0.46 15.77 8.73
CA PRO A 65 -1.23 16.10 7.54
C PRO A 65 -0.98 17.58 7.14
N PRO A 66 -1.18 17.96 5.87
CA PRO A 66 -1.13 19.36 5.47
C PRO A 66 -2.18 20.13 6.29
N GLN A 67 -1.73 21.09 7.10
CA GLN A 67 -2.65 21.91 7.88
C GLN A 67 -3.63 22.62 6.94
N SER A 68 -4.93 22.47 7.22
CA SER A 68 -6.00 23.20 6.53
C SER A 68 -5.79 24.70 6.68
N ARG A 69 -5.26 25.34 5.62
CA ARG A 69 -5.29 26.78 5.30
C ARG A 69 -5.51 27.72 6.49
N LEU A 70 -4.56 27.81 7.42
CA LEU A 70 -4.39 29.02 8.22
C LEU A 70 -3.37 29.92 7.53
N LEU A 71 -3.63 31.23 7.56
CA LEU A 71 -2.94 32.24 6.76
C LEU A 71 -1.42 32.05 6.74
N PRO A 72 -0.76 32.23 5.58
CA PRO A 72 0.69 32.12 5.50
C PRO A 72 1.32 33.22 6.35
N SER A 73 1.96 32.82 7.45
CA SER A 73 3.04 33.60 8.05
C SER A 73 4.10 33.79 6.95
N SER A 74 4.34 35.05 6.61
CA SER A 74 5.44 35.44 5.73
C SER A 74 6.73 34.81 6.21
N HIS A 75 7.48 34.17 5.31
CA HIS A 75 8.77 33.48 5.52
C HIS A 75 8.72 31.95 5.64
N SER A 76 8.29 31.25 4.58
CA SER A 76 8.83 29.93 4.24
C SER A 76 8.63 29.64 2.75
N THR A 77 9.72 29.54 2.00
CA THR A 77 9.76 29.18 0.56
C THR A 77 9.77 27.66 0.34
N ASN A 78 9.47 26.86 1.36
CA ASN A 78 9.39 25.41 1.23
C ASN A 78 8.03 25.04 0.64
N LYS A 79 8.02 24.54 -0.60
CA LYS A 79 6.86 23.87 -1.20
C LYS A 79 6.32 22.88 -0.16
N LEU A 80 5.08 23.07 0.31
CA LEU A 80 4.47 22.14 1.25
C LEU A 80 4.56 20.72 0.67
N PRO A 81 4.94 19.71 1.48
CA PRO A 81 4.98 18.33 1.02
C PRO A 81 3.58 17.96 0.53
N HIS A 82 3.48 17.59 -0.75
CA HIS A 82 2.24 17.10 -1.34
C HIS A 82 1.93 15.74 -0.69
N PHE A 83 0.91 15.72 0.16
CA PHE A 83 0.48 14.52 0.85
C PHE A 83 -0.31 13.64 -0.12
N ASN A 84 -0.16 12.32 0.00
CA ASN A 84 -0.87 11.37 -0.84
C ASN A 84 -2.38 11.49 -0.60
N THR A 85 -3.12 11.91 -1.61
CA THR A 85 -4.58 12.05 -1.53
C THR A 85 -5.25 10.70 -1.77
N SER A 86 -6.16 10.33 -0.88
CA SER A 86 -6.96 9.11 -0.98
C SER A 86 -8.37 9.44 -1.48
N ILE A 87 -8.96 8.58 -2.31
CA ILE A 87 -10.40 8.63 -2.57
C ILE A 87 -11.13 8.11 -1.34
N ALA A 88 -10.80 6.88 -0.93
CA ALA A 88 -11.41 6.23 0.20
C ALA A 88 -10.47 5.21 0.85
N ASN A 89 -10.62 5.02 2.15
CA ASN A 89 -9.84 4.10 2.96
C ASN A 89 -10.76 3.19 3.80
N LEU A 90 -10.39 1.92 3.90
CA LEU A 90 -11.01 0.94 4.79
C LEU A 90 -9.97 0.42 5.77
N VAL A 91 -10.21 0.62 7.07
CA VAL A 91 -9.42 0.03 8.15
C VAL A 91 -10.14 -1.19 8.71
N ILE A 92 -9.45 -2.33 8.76
CA ILE A 92 -9.95 -3.57 9.34
C ILE A 92 -9.14 -3.86 10.60
N LEU A 93 -9.78 -3.79 11.76
CA LEU A 93 -9.20 -4.12 13.06
C LEU A 93 -9.69 -5.50 13.52
N ARG A 94 -8.77 -6.34 13.94
CA ARG A 94 -9.06 -7.70 14.41
C ARG A 94 -8.38 -7.97 15.74
N GLY A 95 -9.04 -8.74 16.61
CA GLY A 95 -8.47 -9.20 17.88
C GLY A 95 -9.03 -8.52 19.12
N LYS A 96 -8.29 -8.54 20.23
CA LYS A 96 -8.79 -8.00 21.51
C LYS A 96 -8.89 -6.48 21.50
N ASP A 97 -9.90 -5.94 22.19
CA ASP A 97 -10.12 -4.50 22.42
C ASP A 97 -10.11 -3.64 21.13
N THR A 98 -10.51 -4.18 19.98
CA THR A 98 -10.54 -3.40 18.73
C THR A 98 -11.47 -2.18 18.80
N HIS A 99 -12.46 -2.22 19.69
CA HIS A 99 -13.39 -1.12 19.91
C HIS A 99 -12.74 0.10 20.55
N SER A 100 -11.74 -0.07 21.41
CA SER A 100 -11.04 1.04 22.08
C SER A 100 -9.96 1.70 21.23
N ALA A 101 -9.65 1.16 20.05
CA ALA A 101 -8.70 1.76 19.13
C ALA A 101 -9.23 3.08 18.56
N ASP A 102 -8.47 4.15 18.77
CA ASP A 102 -8.70 5.46 18.18
C ASP A 102 -8.39 5.44 16.68
N LEU A 103 -9.34 5.95 15.90
CA LEU A 103 -9.26 6.04 14.45
C LEU A 103 -9.44 7.49 13.96
N GLY A 104 -9.39 8.47 14.87
CA GLY A 104 -9.60 9.88 14.56
C GLY A 104 -8.65 10.41 13.48
N SER A 105 -7.37 10.05 13.55
CA SER A 105 -6.37 10.44 12.55
C SER A 105 -6.67 9.93 11.14
N PHE A 106 -7.37 8.80 10.99
CA PHE A 106 -7.76 8.29 9.68
C PHE A 106 -8.99 9.00 9.10
N ARG A 107 -9.70 9.81 9.89
CA ARG A 107 -10.87 10.58 9.45
C ARG A 107 -10.53 12.01 9.04
N ASP A 108 -9.26 12.39 9.07
CA ASP A 108 -8.85 13.74 8.70
C ASP A 108 -9.22 14.03 7.23
N PRO A 109 -10.05 15.06 6.96
CA PRO A 109 -10.44 15.43 5.60
C PRO A 109 -9.27 15.76 4.68
N SER A 110 -8.10 16.18 5.21
CA SER A 110 -6.93 16.49 4.38
C SER A 110 -6.32 15.25 3.72
N LEU A 111 -6.65 14.04 4.19
CA LEU A 111 -6.21 12.78 3.60
C LEU A 111 -7.02 12.38 2.37
N TYR A 112 -8.17 13.04 2.15
CA TYR A 112 -9.16 12.62 1.17
C TYR A 112 -9.44 13.68 0.11
N THR A 113 -10.04 13.24 -0.99
CA THR A 113 -10.51 14.13 -2.04
C THR A 113 -11.63 15.05 -1.55
N SER A 114 -11.69 16.26 -2.10
CA SER A 114 -12.69 17.27 -1.71
C SER A 114 -14.10 16.99 -2.24
N TRP A 115 -14.23 16.15 -3.27
CA TRP A 115 -15.51 15.87 -3.93
C TRP A 115 -16.28 14.69 -3.32
N LEU A 116 -15.63 13.83 -2.53
CA LEU A 116 -16.29 12.72 -1.84
C LEU A 116 -16.77 13.19 -0.45
N ASN A 117 -17.94 12.72 -0.03
CA ASN A 117 -18.44 12.99 1.31
C ASN A 117 -17.49 12.36 2.37
N PRO A 118 -17.02 13.12 3.39
CA PRO A 118 -16.10 12.59 4.41
C PRO A 118 -16.59 11.32 5.13
N GLN A 119 -17.90 11.09 5.22
CA GLN A 119 -18.44 9.86 5.82
C GLN A 119 -18.22 8.62 4.95
N ASP A 120 -18.19 8.79 3.63
CA ASP A 120 -17.98 7.71 2.66
C ASP A 120 -16.49 7.49 2.37
N ALA A 121 -15.66 8.50 2.65
CA ALA A 121 -14.21 8.45 2.46
C ALA A 121 -13.49 7.50 3.44
N PHE A 122 -14.06 7.25 4.62
CA PHE A 122 -13.45 6.37 5.61
C PHE A 122 -14.42 5.36 6.20
N SER A 123 -14.08 4.07 6.03
CA SER A 123 -14.79 2.96 6.64
C SER A 123 -13.90 2.22 7.64
N ALA A 124 -14.50 1.72 8.72
CA ALA A 124 -13.80 0.93 9.72
C ALA A 124 -14.60 -0.35 10.04
N TRP A 125 -13.96 -1.50 9.87
CA TRP A 125 -14.49 -2.79 10.27
C TRP A 125 -13.74 -3.30 11.48
N LYS A 126 -14.46 -3.78 12.49
CA LYS A 126 -13.89 -4.26 13.74
C LYS A 126 -14.41 -5.67 14.01
N THR A 127 -13.53 -6.60 14.38
CA THR A 127 -13.92 -7.95 14.80
C THR A 127 -13.07 -8.43 15.97
N PRO A 128 -13.66 -9.07 16.99
CA PRO A 128 -12.90 -9.61 18.10
C PRO A 128 -12.06 -10.85 17.72
N ARG A 129 -12.30 -11.43 16.53
CA ARG A 129 -11.63 -12.65 16.08
C ARG A 129 -10.17 -12.33 15.71
N ALA A 130 -9.24 -12.89 16.46
CA ALA A 130 -7.80 -12.85 16.17
C ALA A 130 -7.48 -13.31 14.73
N PHE A 131 -6.33 -12.87 14.22
CA PHE A 131 -5.84 -13.23 12.89
C PHE A 131 -4.41 -13.73 13.02
N ASN A 132 -4.10 -14.88 12.41
CA ASN A 132 -2.75 -15.45 12.33
C ASN A 132 -1.99 -15.44 13.68
N LYS A 133 -2.65 -15.91 14.76
CA LYS A 133 -2.15 -15.92 16.15
C LYS A 133 -1.77 -14.55 16.75
N TYR A 134 -1.93 -13.46 16.02
CA TYR A 134 -1.76 -12.13 16.56
C TYR A 134 -2.95 -11.78 17.45
N GLU A 135 -2.65 -11.30 18.65
CA GLU A 135 -3.65 -10.86 19.60
C GLU A 135 -4.47 -9.67 19.07
N LYS A 136 -3.82 -8.81 18.29
CA LYS A 136 -4.41 -7.65 17.59
C LYS A 136 -3.76 -7.50 16.22
N SER A 137 -4.54 -7.19 15.19
CA SER A 137 -4.03 -6.86 13.85
C SER A 137 -4.84 -5.73 13.23
N ALA A 138 -4.17 -4.89 12.44
CA ALA A 138 -4.79 -3.84 11.66
C ALA A 138 -4.40 -3.97 10.18
N SER A 139 -5.35 -3.83 9.28
CA SER A 139 -5.12 -3.81 7.84
C SER A 139 -5.77 -2.56 7.25
N LEU A 140 -5.06 -1.85 6.38
CA LEU A 140 -5.56 -0.68 5.69
C LEU A 140 -5.65 -1.00 4.19
N VAL A 141 -6.85 -0.90 3.64
CA VAL A 141 -7.08 -0.91 2.20
C VAL A 141 -7.26 0.55 1.79
N SER A 142 -6.34 1.05 0.99
CA SER A 142 -6.33 2.46 0.57
C SER A 142 -6.48 2.57 -0.93
N ASN A 143 -7.48 3.34 -1.36
CA ASN A 143 -7.61 3.77 -2.74
C ASN A 143 -7.03 5.19 -2.85
N SER A 144 -5.78 5.32 -3.29
CA SER A 144 -5.05 6.60 -3.23
C SER A 144 -4.02 6.77 -4.34
N GLN A 145 -3.41 7.96 -4.40
CA GLN A 145 -2.32 8.32 -5.30
C GLN A 145 -1.02 7.53 -5.05
N PHE A 146 -0.96 6.67 -4.04
CA PHE A 146 0.24 5.92 -3.66
C PHE A 146 0.91 5.22 -4.84
N LEU A 147 0.11 4.65 -5.75
CA LEU A 147 0.59 3.85 -6.86
C LEU A 147 0.97 4.65 -8.12
N LEU A 148 0.83 5.99 -8.11
CA LEU A 148 1.13 6.80 -9.29
C LEU A 148 2.56 6.61 -9.79
N LYS A 149 3.57 6.79 -8.93
CA LYS A 149 4.99 6.69 -9.33
C LYS A 149 5.36 5.28 -9.79
N PRO A 150 5.01 4.19 -9.05
CA PRO A 150 5.24 2.83 -9.55
C PRO A 150 4.57 2.55 -10.89
N LEU A 151 3.32 2.96 -11.07
CA LEU A 151 2.55 2.68 -12.28
C LEU A 151 3.12 3.41 -13.50
N ASP A 152 3.42 4.70 -13.35
CA ASP A 152 4.08 5.53 -14.35
C ASP A 152 5.45 4.96 -14.76
N ASN A 153 6.23 4.45 -13.81
CA ASN A 153 7.49 3.76 -14.10
C ASN A 153 7.30 2.46 -14.89
N VAL A 154 6.26 1.68 -14.58
CA VAL A 154 5.93 0.43 -15.29
C VAL A 154 5.53 0.74 -16.73
N VAL A 155 4.60 1.69 -16.93
CA VAL A 155 4.13 2.11 -18.25
C VAL A 155 5.30 2.61 -19.10
N ARG A 156 6.14 3.50 -18.56
CA ARG A 156 7.30 4.03 -19.30
C ARG A 156 8.27 2.93 -19.73
N LYS A 157 8.58 1.98 -18.85
CA LYS A 157 9.47 0.85 -19.19
C LYS A 157 8.85 -0.04 -20.26
N ALA A 158 7.58 -0.37 -20.11
CA ALA A 158 6.87 -1.20 -21.06
C ALA A 158 6.75 -0.52 -22.44
N TRP A 159 6.46 0.79 -22.48
CA TRP A 159 6.47 1.59 -23.70
C TRP A 159 7.83 1.59 -24.38
N ASN A 160 8.92 1.83 -23.64
CA ASN A 160 10.27 1.82 -24.20
C ASN A 160 10.64 0.46 -24.83
N MET A 161 10.24 -0.64 -24.19
CA MET A 161 10.45 -1.99 -24.73
C MET A 161 9.60 -2.22 -25.98
N PHE A 162 8.32 -1.85 -25.94
CA PHE A 162 7.40 -1.97 -27.06
C PHE A 162 7.84 -1.15 -28.27
N ALA A 163 8.22 0.11 -28.08
CA ALA A 163 8.71 1.00 -29.14
C ALA A 163 9.99 0.47 -29.81
N SER A 164 10.78 -0.32 -29.08
CA SER A 164 11.97 -1.02 -29.60
C SER A 164 11.65 -2.39 -30.21
N LYS A 165 10.37 -2.76 -30.33
CA LYS A 165 9.87 -4.09 -30.74
C LYS A 165 10.45 -5.24 -29.91
N ALA A 166 10.83 -4.97 -28.67
CA ALA A 166 11.44 -5.97 -27.80
C ALA A 166 10.41 -7.00 -27.36
N TYR A 167 10.67 -8.28 -27.66
CA TYR A 167 9.82 -9.43 -27.32
C TYR A 167 8.40 -9.43 -27.89
N VAL A 168 7.95 -8.39 -28.60
CA VAL A 168 6.58 -8.27 -29.17
C VAL A 168 6.20 -9.51 -29.99
N HIS A 169 7.12 -10.00 -30.84
CA HIS A 169 6.91 -11.21 -31.64
C HIS A 169 6.58 -12.48 -30.82
N GLN A 170 6.99 -12.55 -29.56
CA GLN A 170 6.66 -13.66 -28.68
C GLN A 170 5.21 -13.62 -28.24
N TYR A 171 4.67 -12.41 -28.03
CA TYR A 171 3.27 -12.19 -27.67
C TYR A 171 2.35 -12.39 -28.88
N THR A 172 2.71 -11.86 -30.05
CA THR A 172 1.94 -12.02 -31.28
C THR A 172 1.84 -13.49 -31.71
N LYS A 173 2.89 -14.29 -31.48
CA LYS A 173 2.85 -15.75 -31.68
C LYS A 173 1.71 -16.44 -30.91
N TYR A 174 1.29 -15.89 -29.77
CA TYR A 174 0.21 -16.41 -28.94
C TYR A 174 -1.08 -15.58 -29.04
N GLY A 175 -1.22 -14.76 -30.09
CA GLY A 175 -2.45 -14.03 -30.42
C GLY A 175 -2.66 -12.73 -29.65
N ILE A 176 -1.60 -12.12 -29.10
CA ILE A 176 -1.63 -10.76 -28.56
C ILE A 176 -1.01 -9.82 -29.60
N GLU A 177 -1.85 -9.03 -30.25
CA GLU A 177 -1.46 -8.12 -31.33
C GLU A 177 -0.85 -6.83 -30.78
N GLU A 178 -0.14 -6.06 -31.63
CA GLU A 178 0.43 -4.77 -31.23
C GLU A 178 -0.64 -3.78 -30.71
N GLU A 179 -1.86 -3.89 -31.22
CA GLU A 179 -3.03 -3.11 -30.82
C GLU A 179 -3.40 -3.35 -29.35
N ASP A 180 -3.32 -4.59 -28.86
CA ASP A 180 -3.62 -4.93 -27.46
C ASP A 180 -2.66 -4.23 -26.47
N PHE A 181 -1.40 -4.02 -26.88
CA PHE A 181 -0.43 -3.25 -26.10
C PHE A 181 -0.81 -1.77 -26.05
N LEU A 182 -1.18 -1.19 -27.19
CA LEU A 182 -1.58 0.22 -27.28
C LEU A 182 -2.82 0.51 -26.43
N ASP A 183 -3.81 -0.38 -26.47
CA ASP A 183 -5.00 -0.30 -25.62
C ASP A 183 -4.63 -0.40 -24.13
N SER A 184 -3.72 -1.31 -23.79
CA SER A 184 -3.22 -1.46 -22.41
C SER A 184 -2.46 -0.22 -21.91
N PHE A 185 -1.64 0.40 -22.76
CA PHE A 185 -0.96 1.66 -22.41
C PHE A 185 -1.96 2.78 -22.19
N THR A 186 -2.91 2.95 -23.11
CA THR A 186 -3.96 3.96 -23.02
C THR A 186 -4.76 3.82 -21.73
N ALA A 187 -5.17 2.59 -21.39
CA ALA A 187 -5.89 2.32 -20.16
C ALA A 187 -5.09 2.70 -18.90
N LEU A 188 -3.79 2.35 -18.84
CA LEU A 188 -2.95 2.67 -17.69
C LEU A 188 -2.63 4.17 -17.59
N GLU A 189 -2.39 4.84 -18.72
CA GLU A 189 -2.20 6.30 -18.75
C GLU A 189 -3.45 7.04 -18.29
N GLN A 190 -4.63 6.57 -18.67
CA GLN A 190 -5.90 7.12 -18.19
C GLN A 190 -6.05 6.93 -16.67
N VAL A 191 -5.67 5.77 -16.12
CA VAL A 191 -5.66 5.54 -14.66
C VAL A 191 -4.68 6.51 -13.98
N ILE A 192 -3.45 6.63 -14.47
CA ILE A 192 -2.45 7.56 -13.93
C ILE A 192 -2.98 9.00 -13.96
N SER A 193 -3.57 9.42 -15.08
CA SER A 193 -4.14 10.75 -15.25
C SER A 193 -5.26 10.99 -14.22
N SER A 194 -6.21 10.06 -14.10
CA SER A 194 -7.34 10.15 -13.17
C SER A 194 -6.89 10.30 -11.72
N TYR A 195 -5.87 9.54 -11.32
CA TYR A 195 -5.34 9.61 -9.95
C TYR A 195 -4.47 10.84 -9.72
N THR A 196 -3.77 11.33 -10.73
CA THR A 196 -2.94 12.56 -10.62
C THR A 196 -3.80 13.79 -10.35
N THR A 197 -5.05 13.80 -10.81
CA THR A 197 -5.99 14.92 -10.64
C THR A 197 -6.78 14.90 -9.32
N LEU A 198 -6.58 13.89 -8.46
CA LEU A 198 -7.27 13.78 -7.16
C LEU A 198 -6.93 14.91 -6.20
#